data_AF-A0A1M5X6H3-F1
#
_entry.id   AF-A0A1M5X6H3-F1
#
_cell.length_a   1.000
_cell.length_b   1.000
_cell.length_c   1.000
_cell.angle_alpha   90.00
_cell.angle_beta   90.00
_cell.angle_gamma   90.00
#
_symmetry.space_group_name_H-M   'P 1'
#
loop_
_entity.id
_entity.type
_entity.pdbx_description
1 polymer ?
#
loop_
_entity_poly.entity_id
_entity_poly.type
_entity_poly.pdbx_seq_one_letter_code
_entity_poly.pdbx_strand_id
1 'polypeptide(L)'
;MRSKNIVLIIAISIISLLLTSCIPTNTFNTKETIPLEIVQIIKNNRNISKNNASEKMKEFKTKLYKYENFDDELAPENIAMKKDEIVSTISLSEAIEDVEYMFNVLKYAYPGYEYFGGDKTFLSAKDKILNNLSSFNEEITLDTLFNTITTNMDFIQDGHFYIYTDKNSYDPCKEYYYLNNEDMQINKDGNRFYTINGNEKYYIDSINGDKNIDDYIKPALS
;
A
#
# COMPACT_ATOMS: atom_id res chain seq x y z
N MET A 1 -29.50 -17.04 -16.27
CA MET A 1 -28.38 -17.89 -15.85
C MET A 1 -27.15 -17.51 -16.67
N ARG A 2 -26.22 -16.78 -16.07
CA ARG A 2 -24.93 -16.40 -16.66
C ARG A 2 -23.96 -16.33 -15.48
N SER A 3 -23.12 -17.35 -15.30
CA SER A 3 -22.16 -17.39 -14.20
C SER A 3 -20.99 -16.48 -14.55
N LYS A 4 -20.90 -15.34 -13.87
CA LYS A 4 -19.70 -14.51 -13.86
C LYS A 4 -18.74 -15.13 -12.86
N ASN A 5 -17.77 -15.91 -13.34
CA ASN A 5 -16.70 -16.45 -12.52
C ASN A 5 -15.36 -15.94 -13.05
N ILE A 6 -15.00 -14.70 -12.71
CA ILE A 6 -13.63 -14.22 -12.69
C ILE A 6 -13.52 -13.39 -11.42
N VAL A 7 -12.75 -13.88 -10.45
CA VAL A 7 -12.52 -13.19 -9.18
C VAL A 7 -11.06 -12.72 -9.17
N LEU A 8 -10.82 -11.51 -9.69
CA LEU A 8 -9.59 -10.78 -9.40
C LEU A 8 -9.75 -10.15 -8.02
N ILE A 9 -9.14 -10.76 -7.01
CA ILE A 9 -9.16 -10.23 -5.65
C ILE A 9 -7.99 -9.25 -5.54
N ILE A 10 -8.27 -7.97 -5.28
CA ILE A 10 -7.26 -6.99 -4.86
C ILE A 10 -7.44 -6.86 -3.35
N ALA A 11 -6.47 -7.35 -2.58
CA ALA A 11 -6.50 -7.27 -1.12
C ALA A 11 -5.80 -5.99 -0.66
N ILE A 12 -6.58 -5.00 -0.20
CA ILE A 12 -6.07 -3.83 0.52
C ILE A 12 -6.22 -4.13 2.02
N SER A 13 -5.13 -4.55 2.66
CA SER A 13 -5.12 -4.84 4.09
C SER A 13 -5.13 -3.55 4.91
N ILE A 14 -6.31 -3.08 5.33
CA ILE A 14 -6.47 -1.97 6.28
C ILE A 14 -6.57 -2.52 7.72
N ILE A 15 -5.43 -2.89 8.30
CA ILE A 15 -5.26 -3.29 9.73
C ILE A 15 -3.80 -2.96 10.08
N SER A 16 -3.38 -2.13 11.05
CA SER A 16 -3.98 -1.39 12.16
C SER A 16 -3.08 -0.19 12.46
N LEU A 17 -3.60 1.04 12.39
CA LEU A 17 -2.88 2.27 12.78
C LEU A 17 -3.57 2.95 13.97
N LEU A 18 -3.99 2.16 14.96
CA LEU A 18 -4.66 2.66 16.17
C LEU A 18 -4.02 2.25 17.50
N LEU A 19 -2.89 1.55 17.53
CA LEU A 19 -2.27 1.14 18.79
C LEU A 19 -0.74 1.14 18.74
N THR A 20 -0.11 2.32 18.67
CA THR A 20 1.19 2.62 19.32
C THR A 20 1.55 4.10 19.16
N SER A 21 1.13 4.95 20.10
CA SER A 21 1.78 6.25 20.31
C SER A 21 1.82 6.60 21.80
N CYS A 22 2.62 5.82 22.53
CA CYS A 22 3.20 6.25 23.80
C CYS A 22 4.72 6.15 23.71
N ILE A 23 5.36 7.12 23.06
CA ILE A 23 6.78 7.48 23.31
C ILE A 23 6.88 9.02 23.27
N PRO A 24 7.55 9.66 24.24
CA PRO A 24 7.63 11.12 24.32
C PRO A 24 8.59 11.67 23.26
N THR A 25 8.12 12.55 22.38
CA THR A 25 8.97 13.29 21.45
C THR A 25 9.50 14.57 22.10
N ASN A 26 10.81 14.74 22.04
CA ASN A 26 11.48 15.99 22.35
C ASN A 26 11.01 17.09 21.38
N THR A 27 10.80 18.27 21.94
CA THR A 27 10.17 19.43 21.31
C THR A 27 10.99 20.02 20.16
N PHE A 28 10.55 19.83 18.92
CA PHE A 28 10.88 20.74 17.82
C PHE A 28 10.05 22.03 17.96
N ASN A 29 10.74 23.15 18.14
CA ASN A 29 10.17 24.46 18.39
C ASN A 29 9.98 25.24 17.08
N THR A 30 8.93 24.91 16.34
CA THR A 30 8.29 25.83 15.38
C THR A 30 6.79 25.80 15.65
N LYS A 31 6.40 26.50 16.72
CA LYS A 31 4.99 26.68 17.09
C LYS A 31 4.36 27.71 16.16
N GLU A 32 4.04 27.32 14.93
CA GLU A 32 2.95 28.00 14.23
C GLU A 32 1.70 27.82 15.08
N THR A 33 1.28 28.91 15.71
CA THR A 33 0.15 28.89 16.62
C THR A 33 -1.11 28.79 15.78
N ILE A 34 -1.81 27.67 15.89
CA ILE A 34 -3.12 27.46 15.27
C ILE A 34 -3.98 28.69 15.59
N PRO A 35 -4.56 29.37 14.57
CA PRO A 35 -5.39 30.54 14.79
C PRO A 35 -6.47 30.26 15.83
N LEU A 36 -6.69 31.20 16.75
CA LEU A 36 -7.64 31.05 17.86
C LEU A 36 -9.05 30.64 17.39
N GLU A 37 -9.44 31.09 16.20
CA GLU A 37 -10.69 30.72 15.55
C GLU A 37 -10.77 29.22 15.21
N ILE A 38 -9.71 28.64 14.65
CA ILE A 38 -9.59 27.21 14.38
C ILE A 38 -9.60 26.40 15.69
N VAL A 39 -8.91 26.89 16.73
CA VAL A 39 -8.94 26.27 18.06
C VAL A 39 -10.36 26.25 18.62
N GLN A 40 -11.13 27.33 18.42
CA GLN A 40 -12.50 27.43 18.88
C GLN A 40 -13.44 26.51 18.09
N ILE A 41 -13.26 26.40 16.77
CA ILE A 41 -13.99 25.45 15.90
C ILE A 41 -13.70 24.01 16.35
N ILE A 42 -12.44 23.67 16.61
CA ILE A 42 -12.05 22.34 17.11
C ILE A 42 -12.70 22.07 18.47
N LYS A 43 -12.70 23.05 19.39
CA LYS A 43 -13.35 22.89 20.70
C LYS A 43 -14.86 22.71 20.59
N ASN A 44 -15.51 23.43 19.67
CA ASN A 44 -16.94 23.31 19.42
C ASN A 44 -17.30 21.97 18.74
N ASN A 45 -16.49 21.50 17.80
CA ASN A 45 -16.67 20.19 17.14
C ASN A 45 -16.29 19.00 18.05
N ARG A 46 -15.34 19.21 18.97
CA ARG A 46 -14.99 18.28 20.05
C ARG A 46 -15.93 18.37 21.24
N ASN A 47 -16.86 19.33 21.24
CA ASN A 47 -18.05 19.28 22.08
C ASN A 47 -18.98 18.21 21.50
N ILE A 48 -18.46 16.98 21.43
CA ILE A 48 -19.23 15.80 21.69
C ILE A 48 -19.93 16.19 22.99
N SER A 49 -21.24 16.45 22.90
CA SER A 49 -22.13 16.46 24.05
C SER A 49 -21.61 15.42 25.05
N LYS A 50 -21.86 15.58 26.35
CA LYS A 50 -21.76 14.46 27.30
C LYS A 50 -22.78 13.38 26.90
N ASN A 51 -22.61 12.83 25.70
CA ASN A 51 -23.24 11.72 25.07
C ASN A 51 -22.73 10.59 25.91
N ASN A 52 -23.58 10.22 26.85
CA ASN A 52 -23.30 9.24 27.86
C ASN A 52 -22.71 8.02 27.13
N ALA A 53 -21.39 7.82 27.24
CA ALA A 53 -20.72 6.73 26.53
C ALA A 53 -21.43 5.40 26.85
N SER A 54 -22.03 5.31 28.04
CA SER A 54 -22.94 4.25 28.46
C SER A 54 -24.17 4.09 27.55
N GLU A 55 -24.88 5.16 27.18
CA GLU A 55 -26.05 5.09 26.28
C GLU A 55 -25.64 4.69 24.86
N LYS A 56 -24.57 5.26 24.31
CA LYS A 56 -24.06 4.85 22.99
C LYS A 56 -23.54 3.43 22.98
N MET A 57 -22.89 2.99 24.07
CA MET A 57 -22.48 1.60 24.24
C MET A 57 -23.70 0.67 24.35
N LYS A 58 -24.78 1.13 24.98
CA LYS A 58 -26.05 0.38 25.07
C LYS A 58 -26.70 0.25 23.69
N GLU A 59 -26.77 1.33 22.93
CA GLU A 59 -27.26 1.32 21.54
C GLU A 59 -26.37 0.44 20.64
N PHE A 60 -25.05 0.58 20.74
CA PHE A 60 -24.10 -0.25 20.01
C PHE A 60 -24.29 -1.74 20.32
N LYS A 61 -24.45 -2.11 21.61
CA LYS A 61 -24.75 -3.48 22.00
C LYS A 61 -26.06 -4.01 21.41
N THR A 62 -27.05 -3.17 21.14
CA THR A 62 -28.27 -3.61 20.44
C THR A 62 -28.05 -3.88 18.95
N LYS A 63 -26.99 -3.30 18.36
CA LYS A 63 -26.60 -3.50 16.96
C LYS A 63 -25.57 -4.62 16.79
N LEU A 64 -24.95 -5.08 17.87
CA LEU A 64 -24.07 -6.25 17.84
C LEU A 64 -24.90 -7.49 17.51
N TYR A 65 -24.35 -8.32 16.63
CA TYR A 65 -24.92 -9.61 16.32
C TYR A 65 -24.96 -10.45 17.61
N LYS A 66 -26.13 -10.96 17.98
CA LYS A 66 -26.31 -11.76 19.19
C LYS A 66 -25.91 -13.20 18.88
N TYR A 67 -24.65 -13.52 19.10
CA TYR A 67 -24.19 -14.91 19.10
C TYR A 67 -24.53 -15.55 20.45
N GLU A 68 -25.55 -16.40 20.48
CA GLU A 68 -25.78 -17.31 21.61
C GLU A 68 -25.04 -18.63 21.41
N ASN A 69 -25.02 -19.13 20.17
CA ASN A 69 -24.27 -20.29 19.71
C ASN A 69 -24.06 -20.22 18.17
N PHE A 70 -23.43 -21.24 17.61
CA PHE A 70 -23.12 -21.34 16.18
C PHE A 70 -24.16 -22.17 15.41
N ASP A 71 -25.35 -22.42 15.99
CA ASP A 71 -26.34 -23.33 15.40
C ASP A 71 -26.93 -22.79 14.07
N ASP A 72 -26.95 -21.47 13.91
CA ASP A 72 -27.35 -20.78 12.67
C ASP A 72 -26.20 -20.67 11.64
N GLU A 73 -24.97 -21.03 12.01
CA GLU A 73 -23.87 -21.04 11.04
C GLU A 73 -23.98 -22.22 10.09
N LEU A 74 -23.64 -21.97 8.83
CA LEU A 74 -23.64 -22.98 7.79
C LEU A 74 -22.48 -23.95 8.07
N ALA A 75 -22.82 -25.15 8.53
CA ALA A 75 -21.83 -26.16 8.88
C ALA A 75 -20.87 -26.40 7.68
N PRO A 76 -19.54 -26.47 7.88
CA PRO A 76 -18.57 -26.57 6.78
C PRO A 76 -18.84 -27.72 5.81
N GLU A 77 -19.41 -28.83 6.29
CA GLU A 77 -19.84 -29.99 5.51
C GLU A 77 -20.97 -29.69 4.52
N ASN A 78 -21.76 -28.64 4.76
CA ASN A 78 -22.83 -28.18 3.88
C ASN A 78 -22.33 -27.23 2.78
N ILE A 79 -21.03 -26.88 2.80
CA ILE A 79 -20.40 -26.05 1.78
C ILE A 79 -19.96 -26.96 0.63
N ALA A 80 -20.74 -26.99 -0.44
CA ALA A 80 -20.34 -27.64 -1.68
C ALA A 80 -19.18 -26.86 -2.33
N MET A 81 -17.96 -27.35 -2.17
CA MET A 81 -16.78 -26.81 -2.83
C MET A 81 -16.58 -27.51 -4.17
N LYS A 82 -16.74 -26.77 -5.26
CA LYS A 82 -16.29 -27.21 -6.58
C LYS A 82 -14.85 -26.76 -6.75
N LYS A 83 -13.95 -27.69 -7.03
CA LYS A 83 -12.62 -27.33 -7.53
C LYS A 83 -12.82 -26.76 -8.93
N ASP A 84 -12.66 -25.45 -9.07
CA ASP A 84 -12.67 -24.83 -10.40
C ASP A 84 -11.55 -25.42 -11.25
N GLU A 85 -11.83 -25.57 -12.54
CA GLU A 85 -10.80 -25.95 -13.50
C GLU A 85 -9.74 -24.85 -13.52
N ILE A 86 -8.47 -25.24 -13.49
CA ILE A 86 -7.36 -24.31 -13.57
C ILE A 86 -7.37 -23.73 -14.99
N VAL A 87 -7.95 -22.54 -15.12
CA VAL A 87 -7.90 -21.77 -16.36
C VAL A 87 -6.47 -21.30 -16.55
N SER A 88 -5.80 -21.77 -17.60
CA SER A 88 -4.40 -21.41 -17.89
C SER A 88 -4.27 -20.26 -18.89
N THR A 89 -5.32 -20.00 -19.66
CA THR A 89 -5.38 -18.99 -20.71
C THR A 89 -6.65 -18.15 -20.58
N ILE A 90 -6.59 -16.92 -21.07
CA ILE A 90 -7.69 -15.97 -21.12
C ILE A 90 -7.76 -15.40 -22.54
N SER A 91 -8.96 -15.08 -23.02
CA SER A 91 -9.06 -14.43 -24.33
C SER A 91 -8.41 -13.05 -24.30
N LEU A 92 -7.87 -12.60 -25.43
CA LEU A 92 -7.25 -11.28 -25.53
C LEU A 92 -8.24 -10.16 -25.17
N SER A 93 -9.51 -10.29 -25.56
CA SER A 93 -10.54 -9.31 -25.22
C SER A 93 -10.79 -9.20 -23.71
N GLU A 94 -10.83 -10.33 -23.00
CA GLU A 94 -11.01 -10.33 -21.55
C GLU A 94 -9.75 -9.79 -20.85
N ALA A 95 -8.55 -10.13 -21.33
CA ALA A 95 -7.31 -9.57 -20.79
C ALA A 95 -7.26 -8.03 -20.92
N ILE A 96 -7.73 -7.48 -22.04
CA ILE A 96 -7.83 -6.03 -22.24
C ILE A 96 -8.87 -5.42 -21.28
N GLU A 97 -10.03 -6.05 -21.12
CA GLU A 97 -11.07 -5.61 -20.19
C GLU A 97 -10.57 -5.60 -18.74
N ASP A 98 -9.86 -6.64 -18.31
CA ASP A 98 -9.27 -6.75 -16.98
C ASP A 98 -8.24 -5.64 -16.72
N VAL A 99 -7.38 -5.35 -17.69
CA VAL A 99 -6.41 -4.24 -17.59
C VAL A 99 -7.13 -2.90 -17.46
N GLU A 100 -8.12 -2.63 -18.32
CA GLU A 100 -8.91 -1.39 -18.25
C GLU A 100 -9.63 -1.25 -16.91
N TYR A 101 -10.24 -2.33 -16.42
CA TYR A 101 -10.90 -2.35 -15.12
C TYR A 101 -9.92 -2.09 -13.98
N MET A 102 -8.78 -2.78 -13.97
CA MET A 102 -7.73 -2.60 -12.96
C MET A 102 -7.29 -1.13 -12.89
N PHE A 103 -7.02 -0.48 -14.02
CA PHE A 103 -6.60 0.92 -14.01
C PHE A 103 -7.69 1.89 -13.54
N ASN A 104 -8.97 1.57 -13.78
CA ASN A 104 -10.08 2.33 -13.18
C ASN A 104 -10.11 2.16 -11.65
N VAL A 105 -9.92 0.94 -11.14
CA VAL A 105 -9.82 0.70 -9.69
C VAL A 105 -8.65 1.47 -9.09
N LEU A 106 -7.47 1.44 -9.73
CA LEU A 106 -6.32 2.22 -9.28
C LEU A 106 -6.64 3.72 -9.21
N LYS A 107 -7.27 4.28 -10.24
CA LYS A 107 -7.61 5.70 -10.28
C LYS A 107 -8.55 6.15 -9.15
N TYR A 108 -9.56 5.34 -8.84
CA TYR A 108 -10.63 5.75 -7.92
C TYR A 108 -10.49 5.20 -6.50
N ALA A 109 -9.71 4.15 -6.29
CA ALA A 109 -9.64 3.45 -5.01
C ALA A 109 -8.22 3.34 -4.44
N TYR A 110 -7.15 3.57 -5.20
CA TYR A 110 -5.79 3.49 -4.68
C TYR A 110 -5.33 4.86 -4.14
N PRO A 111 -5.13 5.03 -2.81
CA PRO A 111 -4.75 6.32 -2.24
C PRO A 111 -3.41 6.85 -2.72
N GLY A 112 -2.49 5.95 -3.13
CA GLY A 112 -1.19 6.32 -3.68
C GLY A 112 -1.24 6.87 -5.11
N TYR A 113 -2.39 6.87 -5.78
CA TYR A 113 -2.48 7.20 -7.21
C TYR A 113 -1.85 8.56 -7.56
N GLU A 114 -2.30 9.64 -6.92
CA GLU A 114 -1.74 10.99 -7.17
C GLU A 114 -0.30 11.11 -6.68
N TYR A 115 0.05 10.44 -5.58
CA TYR A 115 1.40 10.46 -5.01
C TYR A 115 2.44 9.86 -5.98
N PHE A 116 2.09 8.76 -6.67
CA PHE A 116 2.94 8.10 -7.65
C PHE A 116 2.84 8.70 -9.07
N GLY A 117 2.30 9.92 -9.20
CA GLY A 117 2.32 10.72 -10.42
C GLY A 117 1.01 10.73 -11.22
N GLY A 118 -0.08 10.18 -10.67
CA GLY A 118 -1.43 10.31 -11.19
C GLY A 118 -1.59 9.84 -12.63
N ASP A 119 -2.53 10.45 -13.35
CA ASP A 119 -2.89 10.09 -14.74
C ASP A 119 -1.65 9.97 -15.65
N LYS A 120 -0.66 10.88 -15.50
CA LYS A 120 0.54 10.88 -16.35
C LYS A 120 1.32 9.56 -16.27
N THR A 121 1.55 9.06 -15.06
CA THR A 121 2.35 7.84 -14.86
C THR A 121 1.51 6.60 -15.12
N PHE A 122 0.30 6.54 -14.55
CA PHE A 122 -0.54 5.35 -14.65
C PHE A 122 -1.06 5.13 -16.06
N LEU A 123 -1.53 6.15 -16.78
CA LEU A 123 -1.98 5.96 -18.16
C LEU A 123 -0.82 5.58 -19.09
N SER A 124 0.39 6.10 -18.85
CA SER A 124 1.56 5.65 -19.59
C SER A 124 1.88 4.17 -19.37
N ALA A 125 1.75 3.67 -18.14
CA ALA A 125 1.90 2.25 -17.85
C ALA A 125 0.79 1.41 -18.51
N LYS A 126 -0.47 1.88 -18.44
CA LYS A 126 -1.61 1.23 -19.11
C LYS A 126 -1.39 1.10 -20.61
N ASP A 127 -0.99 2.19 -21.26
CA ASP A 127 -0.77 2.21 -22.70
C ASP A 127 0.34 1.24 -23.12
N LYS A 128 1.42 1.12 -22.33
CA LYS A 128 2.47 0.13 -22.59
C LYS A 128 1.95 -1.31 -22.48
N ILE A 129 1.14 -1.60 -21.47
CA ILE A 129 0.52 -2.92 -21.29
C ILE A 129 -0.39 -3.24 -22.47
N LEU A 130 -1.32 -2.34 -22.83
CA LEU A 130 -2.24 -2.55 -23.95
C LEU A 130 -1.51 -2.69 -25.29
N ASN A 131 -0.47 -1.89 -25.51
CA ASN A 131 0.38 -2.02 -26.70
C ASN A 131 1.09 -3.38 -26.74
N ASN A 132 1.57 -3.88 -25.59
CA ASN A 132 2.17 -5.22 -25.52
C ASN A 132 1.13 -6.31 -25.83
N LEU A 133 -0.06 -6.20 -25.26
CA LEU A 133 -1.17 -7.14 -25.51
C LEU A 133 -1.63 -7.15 -26.98
N SER A 134 -1.50 -6.02 -27.70
CA SER A 134 -1.85 -5.95 -29.13
C SER A 134 -1.00 -6.85 -30.05
N SER A 135 0.12 -7.38 -29.55
CA SER A 135 0.98 -8.32 -30.29
C SER A 135 0.49 -9.77 -30.26
N PHE A 136 -0.53 -10.07 -29.46
CA PHE A 136 -1.14 -11.39 -29.35
C PHE A 136 -2.39 -11.49 -30.24
N ASN A 137 -2.78 -12.72 -30.60
CA ASN A 137 -3.88 -12.95 -31.54
C ASN A 137 -5.23 -13.17 -30.82
N GLU A 138 -5.42 -14.34 -30.20
CA GLU A 138 -6.74 -14.74 -29.65
C GLU A 138 -6.70 -15.03 -28.14
N GLU A 139 -5.66 -15.72 -27.66
CA GLU A 139 -5.50 -16.07 -26.26
C GLU A 139 -4.10 -15.71 -25.75
N ILE A 140 -4.04 -15.46 -24.44
CA ILE A 140 -2.81 -15.22 -23.69
C ILE A 140 -2.81 -16.08 -22.44
N THR A 141 -1.63 -16.54 -22.01
CA THR A 141 -1.52 -17.26 -20.74
C THR A 141 -1.63 -16.29 -19.57
N LEU A 142 -2.18 -16.75 -18.44
CA LEU A 142 -2.26 -15.91 -17.23
C LEU A 142 -0.87 -15.45 -16.74
N ASP A 143 0.16 -16.29 -16.89
CA ASP A 143 1.53 -15.95 -16.51
C ASP A 143 2.10 -14.84 -17.42
N THR A 144 1.80 -14.89 -18.73
CA THR A 144 2.19 -13.82 -19.65
C THR A 144 1.47 -12.52 -19.32
N LEU A 145 0.15 -12.54 -19.09
CA LEU A 145 -0.61 -11.35 -18.71
C LEU A 145 -0.08 -10.76 -17.39
N PHE A 146 0.15 -11.59 -16.38
CA PHE A 146 0.72 -11.19 -15.10
C PHE A 146 2.05 -10.47 -15.29
N ASN A 147 2.99 -11.06 -16.03
CA ASN A 147 4.30 -10.47 -16.28
C ASN A 147 4.21 -9.17 -17.09
N THR A 148 3.34 -9.11 -18.11
CA THR A 148 3.13 -7.88 -18.89
C THR A 148 2.63 -6.75 -18.01
N ILE A 149 1.71 -7.03 -17.07
CA ILE A 149 1.22 -6.03 -16.11
C ILE A 149 2.34 -5.60 -15.16
N THR A 150 2.95 -6.55 -14.45
CA THR A 150 3.85 -6.25 -13.32
C THR A 150 5.13 -5.54 -13.75
N THR A 151 5.69 -5.89 -14.91
CA THR A 151 6.87 -5.19 -15.48
C THR A 151 6.65 -3.71 -15.81
N ASN A 152 5.39 -3.25 -15.83
CA ASN A 152 5.04 -1.85 -16.05
C ASN A 152 4.63 -1.11 -14.76
N MET A 153 4.75 -1.74 -13.59
CA MET A 153 4.27 -1.22 -12.29
C MET A 153 5.36 -0.85 -11.28
N ASP A 154 6.65 -1.00 -11.64
CA ASP A 154 7.80 -0.74 -10.74
C ASP A 154 7.85 0.69 -10.15
N PHE A 155 7.11 1.64 -10.72
CA PHE A 155 7.05 3.01 -10.21
C PHE A 155 6.25 3.12 -8.90
N ILE A 156 5.43 2.11 -8.55
CA ILE A 156 4.65 2.05 -7.33
C ILE A 156 5.55 1.51 -6.21
N GLN A 157 6.28 2.37 -5.52
CA GLN A 157 7.13 1.96 -4.39
C GLN A 157 6.33 1.95 -3.08
N ASP A 158 5.34 1.05 -3.00
CA ASP A 158 4.42 0.90 -1.86
C ASP A 158 4.34 -0.56 -1.42
N GLY A 159 4.81 -0.85 -0.21
CA GLY A 159 4.79 -2.19 0.38
C GLY A 159 3.40 -2.69 0.79
N HIS A 160 2.31 -1.96 0.52
CA HIS A 160 0.95 -2.48 0.63
C HIS A 160 0.35 -2.86 -0.72
N PHE A 161 1.06 -2.55 -1.81
CA PHE A 161 0.59 -2.81 -3.16
C PHE A 161 1.04 -4.19 -3.61
N TYR A 162 0.07 -5.09 -3.82
CA TYR A 162 0.34 -6.45 -4.27
C TYR A 162 -0.55 -6.82 -5.45
N ILE A 163 0.05 -7.50 -6.43
CA ILE A 163 -0.68 -8.19 -7.50
C ILE A 163 -0.40 -9.68 -7.34
N TYR A 164 -1.45 -10.50 -7.32
CA TYR A 164 -1.31 -11.94 -7.13
C TYR A 164 -2.23 -12.74 -8.07
N THR A 165 -1.81 -13.96 -8.31
CA THR A 165 -2.57 -15.04 -8.92
C THR A 165 -2.41 -16.27 -8.02
N ASP A 166 -3.06 -17.38 -8.37
CA ASP A 166 -2.87 -18.65 -7.65
C ASP A 166 -1.42 -19.17 -7.70
N LYS A 167 -0.60 -18.67 -8.64
CA LYS A 167 0.77 -19.15 -8.89
C LYS A 167 1.85 -18.11 -8.64
N ASN A 168 1.54 -16.83 -8.79
CA ASN A 168 2.53 -15.75 -8.76
C ASN A 168 2.09 -14.63 -7.82
N SER A 169 3.07 -13.95 -7.24
CA SER A 169 2.87 -12.73 -6.46
C SER A 169 3.92 -11.70 -6.87
N TYR A 170 3.52 -10.43 -6.91
CA TYR A 170 4.40 -9.32 -7.24
C TYR A 170 4.21 -8.20 -6.22
N ASP A 171 5.33 -7.76 -5.67
CA ASP A 171 5.49 -6.58 -4.82
C ASP A 171 6.51 -5.65 -5.54
N PRO A 172 6.08 -4.46 -6.00
CA PRO A 172 6.98 -3.50 -6.63
C PRO A 172 7.93 -2.81 -5.63
N CYS A 173 7.67 -2.91 -4.33
CA CYS A 173 8.46 -2.25 -3.29
C CYS A 173 9.85 -2.86 -3.21
N LYS A 174 10.88 -2.04 -3.39
CA LYS A 174 12.26 -2.49 -3.25
C LYS A 174 12.55 -2.89 -1.80
N GLU A 175 13.11 -4.08 -1.64
CA GLU A 175 13.62 -4.53 -0.36
C GLU A 175 14.90 -3.76 0.00
N TYR A 176 14.94 -3.25 1.23
CA TYR A 176 16.14 -2.63 1.80
C TYR A 176 16.54 -3.38 3.06
N TYR A 177 17.82 -3.72 3.18
CA TYR A 177 18.37 -4.19 4.44
C TYR A 177 18.60 -2.99 5.35
N TYR A 178 17.85 -2.92 6.44
CA TYR A 178 18.07 -1.92 7.45
C TYR A 178 19.30 -2.28 8.27
N LEU A 179 20.37 -1.52 8.10
CA LEU A 179 21.58 -1.60 8.92
C LEU A 179 21.61 -0.38 9.85
N ASN A 180 21.49 -0.63 11.14
CA ASN A 180 21.71 0.38 12.16
C ASN A 180 23.04 0.10 12.87
N ASN A 181 23.84 1.15 13.03
CA ASN A 181 24.99 1.14 13.91
C ASN A 181 24.90 2.35 14.83
N GLU A 182 24.66 2.11 16.12
CA GLU A 182 24.54 3.17 17.13
C GLU A 182 25.85 3.95 17.32
N ASP A 183 26.99 3.35 16.96
CA ASP A 183 28.31 3.99 17.04
C ASP A 183 28.59 4.94 15.86
N MET A 184 27.75 4.93 14.81
CA MET A 184 28.00 5.70 13.59
C MET A 184 26.77 6.48 13.12
N GLN A 185 26.78 7.78 13.39
CA GLN A 185 25.80 8.71 12.85
C GLN A 185 26.27 9.29 11.50
N ILE A 186 25.50 9.03 10.44
CA ILE A 186 25.73 9.64 9.14
C ILE A 186 24.83 10.86 8.97
N ASN A 187 25.44 11.97 8.58
CA ASN A 187 24.80 13.24 8.33
C ASN A 187 24.97 13.63 6.85
N LYS A 188 24.10 14.48 6.34
CA LYS A 188 24.16 15.00 4.97
C LYS A 188 24.48 16.50 4.99
N ASP A 189 25.46 16.91 4.17
CA ASP A 189 25.85 18.29 3.94
C ASP A 189 25.84 18.56 2.43
N GLY A 190 24.79 19.22 1.96
CA GLY A 190 24.49 19.34 0.53
C GLY A 190 24.36 17.96 -0.13
N ASN A 191 25.24 17.67 -1.09
CA ASN A 191 25.27 16.40 -1.83
C ASN A 191 26.29 15.40 -1.27
N ARG A 192 26.89 15.66 -0.11
CA ARG A 192 27.91 14.78 0.49
C ARG A 192 27.42 14.24 1.82
N PHE A 193 27.78 12.98 2.08
CA PHE A 193 27.53 12.35 3.36
C PHE A 193 28.80 12.39 4.22
N TYR A 194 28.64 12.54 5.52
CA TYR A 194 29.75 12.58 6.45
C TYR A 194 29.39 11.94 7.79
N THR A 195 30.41 11.48 8.49
CA THR A 195 30.34 11.08 9.90
C THR A 195 31.27 11.96 10.73
N ILE A 196 31.06 11.98 12.04
CA ILE A 196 31.93 12.67 13.00
C ILE A 196 32.62 11.59 13.82
N ASN A 197 33.94 11.62 13.84
CA ASN A 197 34.74 10.75 14.72
C ASN A 197 35.61 11.65 15.60
N GLY A 198 35.34 11.64 16.91
CA GLY A 198 35.89 12.62 17.84
C GLY A 198 35.43 14.04 17.50
N ASN A 199 36.37 14.94 17.22
CA ASN A 199 36.10 16.34 16.86
C ASN A 199 36.27 16.62 15.35
N GLU A 200 36.44 15.59 14.54
CA GLU A 200 36.75 15.73 13.12
C GLU A 200 35.63 15.20 12.22
N LYS A 201 35.45 15.88 11.08
CA LYS A 201 34.45 15.58 10.07
C LYS A 201 35.07 14.72 8.96
N TYR A 202 34.52 13.54 8.74
CA TYR A 202 34.96 12.60 7.70
C TYR A 202 33.87 12.44 6.65
N TYR A 203 34.17 12.81 5.40
CA TYR A 203 33.25 12.60 4.29
C TYR A 203 33.34 11.17 3.76
N ILE A 204 32.19 10.57 3.47
CA ILE A 204 32.09 9.25 2.87
C ILE A 204 32.46 9.37 1.39
N ASP A 205 33.47 8.61 0.96
CA ASP A 205 33.95 8.58 -0.43
C ASP A 205 33.32 7.45 -1.25
N SER A 206 33.15 6.26 -0.64
CA SER A 206 32.49 5.11 -1.26
C SER A 206 31.89 4.17 -0.20
N ILE A 207 30.92 3.36 -0.61
CA ILE A 207 30.38 2.22 0.16
C ILE A 207 30.59 0.97 -0.69
N ASN A 208 31.33 -0.01 -0.17
CA ASN A 208 31.71 -1.23 -0.92
C ASN A 208 32.37 -0.94 -2.28
N GLY A 209 33.10 0.18 -2.40
CA GLY A 209 33.74 0.62 -3.65
C GLY A 209 32.82 1.37 -4.62
N ASP A 210 31.52 1.46 -4.33
CA ASP A 210 30.58 2.27 -5.10
C ASP A 210 30.58 3.73 -4.60
N LYS A 211 30.65 4.67 -5.55
CA LYS A 211 30.61 6.10 -5.28
C LYS A 211 29.19 6.67 -5.21
N ASN A 212 28.17 5.90 -5.60
CA ASN A 212 26.79 6.33 -5.52
C ASN A 212 26.21 6.13 -4.11
N ILE A 213 26.59 7.01 -3.19
CA ILE A 213 26.24 6.88 -1.77
C ILE A 213 24.72 6.95 -1.51
N ASP A 214 23.97 7.72 -2.30
CA ASP A 214 22.52 7.89 -2.13
C ASP A 214 21.72 6.58 -2.33
N ASP A 215 22.30 5.56 -2.98
CA ASP A 215 21.68 4.24 -3.11
C ASP A 215 21.65 3.48 -1.79
N TYR A 216 22.66 3.69 -0.94
CA TYR A 216 22.85 2.97 0.33
C TYR A 216 22.26 3.70 1.53
N ILE A 217 22.27 5.03 1.52
CA ILE A 217 21.87 5.84 2.68
C ILE A 217 20.49 6.43 2.44
N LYS A 218 19.50 5.95 3.19
CA LYS A 218 18.13 6.50 3.20
C LYS A 218 17.91 7.36 4.44
N PRO A 219 17.12 8.45 4.34
CA PRO A 219 16.76 9.25 5.50
C PRO A 219 16.06 8.39 6.54
N ALA A 220 16.52 8.44 7.79
CA ALA A 220 15.79 7.91 8.92
C ALA A 220 15.00 9.05 9.58
N LEU A 221 13.79 8.75 10.07
CA LEU A 221 13.06 9.65 10.94
C LEU A 221 13.79 9.67 12.30
N SER A 222 14.32 10.83 12.68
CA SER A 222 14.92 11.09 14.00
C SER A 222 14.02 11.99 14.83
#